data_AF-A0A1E8BKX5-F1
#
_entry.id   AF-A0A1E8BKX5-F1
#
_cell.length_a   1.000
_cell.length_b   1.000
_cell.length_c   1.000
_cell.angle_alpha   90.00
_cell.angle_beta   90.00
_cell.angle_gamma   90.00
#
_symmetry.space_group_name_H-M   'P 1'
#
loop_
_entity.id
_entity.type
_entity.pdbx_description
1 polymer ?
#
loop_
_entity_poly.entity_id
_entity_poly.type
_entity_poly.pdbx_seq_one_letter_code
_entity_poly.pdbx_strand_id
1 'polypeptide(L)'
;MNNKLLIALTSCVLIMGLAACSTNKAASTSSDSKTEEKSQKEADKDQKAEEKAKQEEQQRQEAETQRQAEEEKAKQEEQQRQEAEAQRQAEEKAKQEEQQRQEAEAQRQAEEKAKQEEQQRQAEEEKAKQEQQRQKQEQSHKQQEAQVQKQKKTEKEAREEQESLEYAKRRAQSFEDKEREKMSCDDAKNVLEQLKNAEQNPAIKESTAKYQKKVDTCSK
;
A
#
# COMPACT_ATOMS: atom_id res chain seq x y z
N MET A 1 34.42 -39.42 -2.77
CA MET A 1 35.24 -39.21 -3.98
C MET A 1 35.67 -40.57 -4.56
N ASN A 2 34.74 -41.53 -4.71
CA ASN A 2 35.11 -42.95 -4.79
C ASN A 2 34.88 -43.58 -6.18
N ASN A 3 34.12 -42.91 -7.05
CA ASN A 3 33.76 -43.46 -8.37
C ASN A 3 34.86 -43.25 -9.43
N LYS A 4 35.71 -42.23 -9.26
CA LYS A 4 36.82 -41.96 -10.20
C LYS A 4 37.97 -42.95 -10.04
N LEU A 5 38.16 -43.50 -8.84
CA LEU A 5 39.20 -44.50 -8.56
C LEU A 5 38.82 -45.90 -9.09
N LEU A 6 37.53 -46.23 -9.06
CA LEU A 6 36.98 -47.50 -9.55
C LEU A 6 37.08 -47.64 -11.09
N ILE A 7 36.87 -46.54 -11.82
CA ILE A 7 36.97 -46.50 -13.29
C ILE A 7 38.44 -46.61 -13.75
N ALA A 8 39.38 -45.97 -13.03
CA ALA A 8 40.79 -46.04 -13.36
C ALA A 8 41.41 -47.43 -13.07
N LEU A 9 40.92 -48.15 -12.06
CA LEU A 9 41.38 -49.50 -11.74
C LEU A 9 40.87 -50.57 -12.71
N THR A 10 39.67 -50.40 -13.27
CA THR A 10 39.10 -51.35 -14.24
C THR A 10 39.71 -51.23 -15.63
N SER A 11 40.18 -50.04 -16.04
CA SER A 11 40.84 -49.87 -17.33
C SER A 11 42.26 -50.49 -17.39
N CYS A 12 42.98 -50.58 -16.27
CA CYS A 12 44.33 -51.16 -16.25
C CYS A 12 44.35 -52.69 -16.36
N VAL A 13 43.28 -53.39 -15.93
CA VAL A 13 43.23 -54.86 -15.97
C VAL A 13 42.94 -55.40 -17.38
N LEU A 14 42.26 -54.62 -18.24
CA LEU A 14 41.92 -55.03 -19.61
C LEU A 14 43.11 -54.99 -20.58
N ILE A 15 44.12 -54.14 -20.33
CA ILE A 15 45.26 -53.97 -21.25
C ILE A 15 46.34 -55.05 -21.04
N MET A 16 46.43 -55.68 -19.87
CA MET A 16 47.39 -56.78 -19.62
C MET A 16 46.91 -58.16 -20.11
N GLY A 17 45.67 -58.30 -20.59
CA GLY A 17 45.07 -59.59 -20.98
C GLY A 17 45.32 -60.05 -22.43
N LEU A 18 45.92 -59.22 -23.29
CA LEU A 18 46.02 -59.48 -24.74
C LEU A 18 47.37 -60.04 -25.22
N ALA A 19 48.30 -60.35 -24.32
CA ALA A 19 49.67 -60.78 -24.68
C ALA A 19 49.99 -62.26 -24.40
N ALA A 20 48.99 -63.14 -24.26
CA ALA A 20 49.22 -64.57 -24.12
C ALA A 20 48.25 -65.38 -25.00
N CYS A 21 48.80 -66.37 -25.72
CA CYS A 21 48.21 -67.24 -26.75
C CYS A 21 48.29 -66.60 -28.17
N SER A 22 49.11 -67.06 -29.10
CA SER A 22 49.31 -68.45 -29.50
C SER A 22 50.63 -68.62 -30.28
N THR A 23 51.54 -69.45 -29.75
CA THR A 23 52.63 -70.08 -30.50
C THR A 23 52.62 -71.57 -30.20
N ASN A 24 52.39 -72.40 -31.22
CA ASN A 24 52.87 -73.80 -31.35
C ASN A 24 52.59 -74.26 -32.79
N LYS A 25 53.57 -74.57 -33.64
CA LYS A 25 54.56 -75.67 -33.65
C LYS A 25 53.96 -77.03 -34.04
N ALA A 26 54.29 -77.49 -35.26
CA ALA A 26 54.47 -78.90 -35.60
C ALA A 26 55.33 -79.02 -36.88
N ALA A 27 56.20 -80.03 -36.91
CA ALA A 27 57.28 -80.26 -37.88
C ALA A 27 56.92 -81.37 -38.87
N SER A 28 57.56 -81.37 -40.06
CA SER A 28 58.43 -82.48 -40.57
C SER A 28 58.42 -82.68 -42.10
N THR A 29 59.64 -82.89 -42.64
CA THR A 29 60.10 -83.85 -43.69
C THR A 29 59.52 -83.74 -45.12
N SER A 30 60.29 -83.34 -46.13
CA SER A 30 61.37 -84.03 -46.91
C SER A 30 60.86 -84.66 -48.23
N SER A 31 61.33 -84.07 -49.34
CA SER A 31 61.68 -84.63 -50.66
C SER A 31 60.76 -85.58 -51.45
N ASP A 32 60.62 -85.19 -52.73
CA ASP A 32 60.40 -85.99 -53.96
C ASP A 32 59.09 -86.76 -54.15
N SER A 33 58.26 -86.30 -55.09
CA SER A 33 58.01 -87.05 -56.33
C SER A 33 57.16 -86.27 -57.34
N LYS A 34 57.76 -86.13 -58.50
CA LYS A 34 57.27 -85.57 -59.76
C LYS A 34 56.31 -86.56 -60.42
N THR A 35 55.03 -86.22 -60.60
CA THR A 35 54.11 -86.62 -61.70
C THR A 35 52.67 -86.33 -61.27
N GLU A 36 52.02 -85.35 -61.94
CA GLU A 36 50.57 -85.25 -62.26
C GLU A 36 50.16 -83.78 -62.51
N GLU A 37 50.82 -83.14 -63.48
CA GLU A 37 50.61 -81.74 -63.90
C GLU A 37 49.50 -81.62 -64.96
N LYS A 38 48.28 -82.10 -64.69
CA LYS A 38 47.14 -81.79 -65.60
C LYS A 38 45.76 -81.68 -64.97
N SER A 39 45.55 -82.15 -63.74
CA SER A 39 44.25 -81.99 -63.03
C SER A 39 44.25 -80.89 -61.97
N GLN A 40 45.40 -80.28 -61.66
CA GLN A 40 45.53 -79.21 -60.64
C GLN A 40 45.20 -77.80 -61.14
N LYS A 41 45.13 -77.57 -62.46
CA LYS A 41 44.94 -76.24 -63.06
C LYS A 41 43.46 -75.81 -63.18
N GLU A 42 42.52 -76.74 -63.06
CA GLU A 42 41.08 -76.41 -62.99
C GLU A 42 40.63 -76.19 -61.54
N ALA A 43 41.11 -76.98 -60.57
CA ALA A 43 40.83 -76.78 -59.15
C ALA A 43 41.38 -75.44 -58.59
N ASP A 44 42.53 -74.96 -59.09
CA ASP A 44 43.12 -73.67 -58.70
C ASP A 44 42.32 -72.46 -59.22
N LYS A 45 41.69 -72.57 -60.41
CA LYS A 45 40.82 -71.53 -60.95
C LYS A 45 39.49 -71.43 -60.22
N ASP A 46 38.90 -72.56 -59.83
CA ASP A 46 37.67 -72.59 -59.03
C ASP A 46 37.93 -72.11 -57.60
N GLN A 47 39.06 -72.46 -56.97
CA GLN A 47 39.44 -71.89 -55.66
C GLN A 47 39.64 -70.37 -55.71
N LYS A 48 40.27 -69.84 -56.77
CA LYS A 48 40.49 -68.40 -56.92
C LYS A 48 39.20 -67.62 -57.20
N ALA A 49 38.22 -68.25 -57.86
CA ALA A 49 36.90 -67.69 -58.05
C ALA A 49 36.08 -67.68 -56.74
N GLU A 50 36.18 -68.75 -55.94
CA GLU A 50 35.52 -68.85 -54.63
C GLU A 50 36.13 -67.88 -53.61
N GLU A 51 37.44 -67.71 -53.59
CA GLU A 51 38.13 -66.75 -52.70
C GLU A 51 37.77 -65.30 -53.04
N LYS A 52 37.64 -65.00 -54.34
CA LYS A 52 37.22 -63.66 -54.80
C LYS A 52 35.74 -63.39 -54.47
N ALA A 53 34.87 -64.39 -54.58
CA ALA A 53 33.48 -64.30 -54.16
C ALA A 53 33.36 -64.09 -52.64
N LYS A 54 34.15 -64.81 -51.83
CA LYS A 54 34.22 -64.61 -50.37
C LYS A 54 34.71 -63.20 -50.01
N GLN A 55 35.72 -62.67 -50.71
CA GLN A 55 36.20 -61.30 -50.49
C GLN A 55 35.14 -60.23 -50.83
N GLU A 56 34.38 -60.42 -51.91
CA GLU A 56 33.32 -59.49 -52.33
C GLU A 56 32.11 -59.53 -51.37
N GLU A 57 31.78 -60.71 -50.84
CA GLU A 57 30.76 -60.88 -49.80
C GLU A 57 31.20 -60.24 -48.46
N GLN A 58 32.48 -60.38 -48.09
CA GLN A 58 33.06 -59.75 -46.90
C GLN A 58 33.05 -58.22 -47.01
N GLN A 59 33.41 -57.67 -48.18
CA GLN A 59 33.30 -56.23 -48.45
C GLN A 59 31.86 -55.72 -48.39
N ARG A 60 30.89 -56.49 -48.89
CA ARG A 60 29.46 -56.14 -48.78
C ARG A 60 28.99 -56.11 -47.32
N GLN A 61 29.40 -57.09 -46.51
CA GLN A 61 29.07 -57.11 -45.08
C GLN A 61 29.72 -55.95 -44.31
N GLU A 62 30.98 -55.61 -44.60
CA GLU A 62 31.62 -54.44 -43.97
C GLU A 62 30.94 -53.12 -44.37
N ALA A 63 30.58 -52.96 -45.64
CA ALA A 63 29.87 -51.77 -46.12
C ALA A 63 28.45 -51.65 -45.52
N GLU A 64 27.74 -52.76 -45.34
CA GLU A 64 26.43 -52.78 -44.70
C GLU A 64 26.52 -52.46 -43.20
N THR A 65 27.52 -53.03 -42.52
CA THR A 65 27.79 -52.74 -41.10
C THR A 65 28.15 -51.27 -40.89
N GLN A 66 28.94 -50.69 -41.80
CA GLN A 66 29.31 -49.28 -41.73
C GLN A 66 28.11 -48.36 -41.98
N ARG A 67 27.21 -48.70 -42.91
CA ARG A 67 25.95 -47.97 -43.11
C ARG A 67 25.02 -48.03 -41.90
N GLN A 68 24.88 -49.21 -41.26
CA GLN A 68 24.06 -49.34 -40.06
C GLN A 68 24.61 -48.51 -38.90
N ALA A 69 25.94 -48.49 -38.72
CA ALA A 69 26.60 -47.66 -37.70
C ALA A 69 26.41 -46.16 -37.96
N GLU A 70 26.45 -45.72 -39.22
CA GLU A 70 26.23 -44.32 -39.59
C GLU A 70 24.75 -43.89 -39.40
N GLU A 71 23.80 -44.77 -39.73
CA GLU A 71 22.37 -44.53 -39.49
C GLU A 71 22.02 -44.47 -38.00
N GLU A 72 22.61 -45.34 -37.17
CA GLU A 72 22.41 -45.31 -35.72
C GLU A 72 22.98 -44.02 -35.10
N LYS A 73 24.15 -43.59 -35.57
CA LYS A 73 24.77 -42.32 -35.14
C LYS A 73 23.93 -41.11 -35.55
N ALA A 74 23.36 -41.12 -36.76
CA ALA A 74 22.45 -40.06 -37.22
C ALA A 74 21.18 -39.99 -36.37
N LYS A 75 20.59 -41.13 -36.00
CA LYS A 75 19.42 -41.18 -35.09
C LYS A 75 19.74 -40.63 -33.70
N GLN A 76 20.91 -40.97 -33.13
CA GLN A 76 21.33 -40.41 -31.84
C GLN A 76 21.55 -38.90 -31.90
N GLU A 77 22.15 -38.37 -32.97
CA GLU A 77 22.35 -36.93 -33.12
C GLU A 77 21.02 -36.19 -33.29
N GLU A 78 20.07 -36.75 -34.02
CA GLU A 78 18.72 -36.19 -34.17
C GLU A 78 17.97 -36.18 -32.83
N GLN A 79 18.06 -37.27 -32.05
CA GLN A 79 17.48 -37.33 -30.71
C GLN A 79 18.07 -36.28 -29.76
N GLN A 80 19.40 -36.10 -29.78
CA GLN A 80 20.06 -35.05 -28.99
C GLN A 80 19.63 -33.64 -29.42
N ARG A 81 19.43 -33.41 -30.72
CA ARG A 81 18.92 -32.12 -31.21
C ARG A 81 17.50 -31.84 -30.73
N GLN A 82 16.62 -32.84 -30.77
CA GLN A 82 15.24 -32.70 -30.27
C GLN A 82 15.19 -32.44 -28.77
N GLU A 83 15.99 -33.14 -27.95
CA GLU A 83 16.07 -32.87 -26.50
C GLU A 83 16.63 -31.47 -26.21
N ALA A 84 17.68 -31.06 -26.92
CA ALA A 84 18.27 -29.73 -26.74
C ALA A 84 17.29 -28.61 -27.15
N GLU A 85 16.51 -28.80 -28.20
CA GLU A 85 15.49 -27.84 -28.63
C GLU A 85 14.32 -27.77 -27.63
N ALA A 86 13.84 -28.93 -27.14
CA ALA A 86 12.81 -28.98 -26.10
C ALA A 86 13.27 -28.30 -24.81
N GLN A 87 14.53 -28.47 -24.41
CA GLN A 87 15.09 -27.82 -23.24
C GLN A 87 15.19 -26.30 -23.41
N ARG A 88 15.59 -25.81 -24.60
CA ARG A 88 15.60 -24.38 -24.91
C ARG A 88 14.20 -23.77 -24.89
N GLN A 89 13.20 -24.43 -25.47
CA GLN A 89 11.82 -23.95 -25.44
C GLN A 89 11.27 -23.90 -24.00
N ALA A 90 11.61 -24.89 -23.16
CA ALA A 90 11.23 -24.87 -21.74
C ALA A 90 11.89 -23.72 -20.97
N GLU A 91 13.18 -23.46 -21.20
CA GLU A 91 13.91 -22.36 -20.56
C GLU A 91 13.37 -20.99 -21.00
N GLU A 92 13.07 -20.81 -22.30
CA GLU A 92 12.51 -19.57 -22.83
C GLU A 92 11.12 -19.28 -22.23
N LYS A 93 10.28 -20.32 -22.12
CA LYS A 93 8.95 -20.20 -21.51
C LYS A 93 9.05 -19.88 -20.01
N ALA A 94 10.00 -20.47 -19.29
CA ALA A 94 10.24 -20.16 -17.89
C ALA A 94 10.70 -18.71 -17.70
N LYS A 95 11.59 -18.20 -18.57
CA LYS A 95 12.03 -16.80 -18.56
C LYS A 95 10.89 -15.82 -18.83
N GLN A 96 10.00 -16.13 -19.78
CA GLN A 96 8.81 -15.31 -20.04
C GLN A 96 7.85 -15.27 -18.84
N GLU A 97 7.60 -16.42 -18.19
CA GLU A 97 6.72 -16.46 -17.02
C GLU A 97 7.33 -15.68 -15.84
N GLU A 98 8.65 -15.78 -15.64
CA GLU A 98 9.34 -15.02 -14.60
C GLU A 98 9.28 -13.50 -14.87
N GLN A 99 9.50 -13.06 -16.11
CA GLN A 99 9.33 -11.66 -16.49
C GLN A 99 7.90 -11.16 -16.24
N GLN A 100 6.88 -11.92 -16.65
CA GLN A 100 5.48 -11.55 -16.40
C GLN A 100 5.16 -11.46 -14.92
N ARG A 101 5.72 -12.36 -14.09
CA ARG A 101 5.57 -12.29 -12.62
C ARG A 101 6.21 -11.04 -12.04
N GLN A 102 7.43 -10.71 -12.46
CA GLN A 102 8.12 -9.51 -11.98
C GLN A 102 7.37 -8.23 -12.37
N GLU A 103 6.85 -8.15 -13.61
CA GLU A 103 6.08 -7.00 -14.08
C GLU A 103 4.74 -6.86 -13.34
N ALA A 104 4.03 -7.97 -13.13
CA ALA A 104 2.79 -8.00 -12.35
C ALA A 104 3.02 -7.62 -10.88
N GLU A 105 4.11 -8.07 -10.26
CA GLU A 105 4.46 -7.70 -8.90
C GLU A 105 4.83 -6.22 -8.79
N ALA A 106 5.63 -5.70 -9.72
CA ALA A 106 5.96 -4.27 -9.77
C ALA A 106 4.71 -3.40 -9.92
N GLN A 107 3.76 -3.83 -10.76
CA GLN A 107 2.51 -3.12 -10.98
C GLN A 107 1.62 -3.13 -9.71
N ARG A 108 1.55 -4.24 -8.99
CA ARG A 108 0.84 -4.32 -7.70
C ARG A 108 1.47 -3.42 -6.64
N GLN A 109 2.80 -3.42 -6.53
CA GLN A 109 3.50 -2.54 -5.59
C GLN A 109 3.26 -1.06 -5.92
N ALA A 110 3.24 -0.69 -7.20
CA ALA A 110 2.92 0.66 -7.63
C ALA A 110 1.46 1.05 -7.30
N GLU A 111 0.50 0.15 -7.53
CA GLU A 111 -0.92 0.39 -7.21
C GLU A 111 -1.14 0.50 -5.69
N GLU A 112 -0.49 -0.34 -4.88
CA GLU A 112 -0.59 -0.28 -3.42
C GLU A 112 0.00 1.04 -2.88
N LYS A 113 1.14 1.47 -3.41
CA LYS A 113 1.75 2.75 -3.04
C LYS A 113 0.88 3.93 -3.44
N ALA A 114 0.26 3.89 -4.62
CA ALA A 114 -0.68 4.91 -5.06
C ALA A 114 -1.92 4.99 -4.14
N LYS A 115 -2.49 3.84 -3.75
CA LYS A 115 -3.60 3.80 -2.78
C LYS A 115 -3.21 4.33 -1.41
N GLN A 116 -2.01 4.04 -0.91
CA GLN A 116 -1.51 4.60 0.35
C GLN A 116 -1.34 6.13 0.27
N GLU A 117 -0.78 6.65 -0.83
CA GLU A 117 -0.64 8.10 -1.00
C GLU A 117 -2.01 8.78 -1.09
N GLU A 118 -2.97 8.19 -1.80
CA GLU A 118 -4.33 8.72 -1.90
C GLU A 118 -5.03 8.73 -0.54
N GLN A 119 -4.92 7.65 0.25
CA GLN A 119 -5.46 7.61 1.61
C GLN A 119 -4.81 8.64 2.53
N GLN A 120 -3.49 8.85 2.43
CA GLN A 120 -2.81 9.90 3.19
C GLN A 120 -3.29 11.29 2.81
N ARG A 121 -3.45 11.58 1.51
CA ARG A 121 -4.00 12.86 1.04
C ARG A 121 -5.42 13.09 1.53
N GLN A 122 -6.28 12.07 1.47
CA GLN A 122 -7.66 12.18 1.98
C GLN A 122 -7.68 12.44 3.50
N ALA A 123 -6.85 11.73 4.27
CA ALA A 123 -6.75 11.94 5.71
C ALA A 123 -6.20 13.34 6.07
N GLU A 124 -5.23 13.85 5.32
CA GLU A 124 -4.70 15.20 5.50
C GLU A 124 -5.75 16.27 5.15
N GLU A 125 -6.49 16.09 4.05
CA GLU A 125 -7.57 17.00 3.66
C GLU A 125 -8.70 17.01 4.69
N GLU A 126 -9.10 15.85 5.23
CA GLU A 126 -10.11 15.77 6.28
C GLU A 126 -9.66 16.48 7.55
N LYS A 127 -8.39 16.27 7.96
CA LYS A 127 -7.81 16.93 9.12
C LYS A 127 -7.75 18.45 8.93
N ALA A 128 -7.36 18.92 7.74
CA ALA A 128 -7.35 20.34 7.40
C ALA A 128 -8.76 20.96 7.44
N LYS A 129 -9.79 20.25 6.92
CA LYS A 129 -11.18 20.69 7.01
C LYS A 129 -11.67 20.76 8.46
N GLN A 130 -11.34 19.75 9.27
CA GLN A 130 -11.71 19.71 10.69
C GLN A 130 -11.05 20.85 11.47
N GLU A 131 -9.78 21.13 11.20
CA GLU A 131 -9.06 22.24 11.83
C GLU A 131 -9.64 23.60 11.42
N GLN A 132 -9.96 23.80 10.14
CA GLN A 132 -10.62 25.01 9.66
C GLN A 132 -11.99 25.21 10.33
N GLN A 133 -12.75 24.13 10.52
CA GLN A 133 -14.04 24.18 11.19
C GLN A 133 -13.89 24.56 12.68
N ARG A 134 -12.90 23.99 13.37
CA ARG A 134 -12.57 24.37 14.76
C ARG A 134 -12.18 25.84 14.88
N GLN A 135 -11.34 26.35 13.99
CA GLN A 135 -10.94 27.75 13.99
C GLN A 135 -12.15 28.69 13.79
N LYS A 136 -13.05 28.36 12.86
CA LYS A 136 -14.30 29.13 12.66
C LYS A 136 -15.18 29.10 13.91
N GLN A 137 -15.33 27.94 14.54
CA GLN A 137 -16.13 27.80 15.76
C GLN A 137 -15.53 28.60 16.93
N GLU A 138 -14.20 28.55 17.10
CA GLU A 138 -13.50 29.32 18.13
C GLU A 138 -13.63 30.83 17.89
N GLN A 139 -13.50 31.27 16.63
CA GLN A 139 -13.67 32.69 16.28
C GLN A 139 -15.11 33.17 16.54
N SER A 140 -16.11 32.35 16.21
CA SER A 140 -17.51 32.62 16.52
C SER A 140 -17.75 32.71 18.03
N HIS A 141 -17.16 31.79 18.81
CA HIS A 141 -17.29 31.81 20.27
C HIS A 141 -16.66 33.07 20.87
N LYS A 142 -15.46 33.46 20.43
CA LYS A 142 -14.80 34.69 20.88
C LYS A 142 -15.62 35.95 20.55
N GLN A 143 -16.24 36.01 19.36
CA GLN A 143 -17.12 37.12 19.00
C GLN A 143 -18.38 37.16 19.89
N GLN A 144 -19.01 36.01 20.12
CA GLN A 144 -20.19 35.92 20.97
C GLN A 144 -19.86 36.31 22.42
N GLU A 145 -18.75 35.83 22.95
CA GLU A 145 -18.29 36.14 24.30
C GLU A 145 -17.98 37.64 24.45
N ALA A 146 -17.33 38.25 23.45
CA ALA A 146 -17.09 39.70 23.43
C ALA A 146 -18.39 40.52 23.39
N GLN A 147 -19.41 40.07 22.64
CA GLN A 147 -20.72 40.72 22.64
C GLN A 147 -21.42 40.61 24.00
N VAL A 148 -21.39 39.42 24.63
CA VAL A 148 -21.97 39.21 25.96
C VAL A 148 -21.27 40.09 27.00
N GLN A 149 -19.94 40.22 26.95
CA GLN A 149 -19.23 41.11 27.86
C GLN A 149 -19.59 42.59 27.65
N LYS A 150 -19.72 43.03 26.40
CA LYS A 150 -20.19 44.40 26.10
C LYS A 150 -21.60 44.64 26.65
N GLN A 151 -22.53 43.71 26.42
CA GLN A 151 -23.90 43.80 26.95
C GLN A 151 -23.91 43.87 28.48
N LYS A 152 -23.16 42.98 29.16
CA LYS A 152 -23.04 43.02 30.63
C LYS A 152 -22.49 44.33 31.14
N LYS A 153 -21.50 44.91 30.44
CA LYS A 153 -20.94 46.21 30.82
C LYS A 153 -22.00 47.32 30.67
N THR A 154 -22.69 47.37 29.54
CA THR A 154 -23.76 48.36 29.30
C THR A 154 -24.92 48.21 30.28
N GLU A 155 -25.32 46.98 30.61
CA GLU A 155 -26.36 46.71 31.60
C GLU A 155 -25.94 47.15 33.00
N LYS A 156 -24.67 46.92 33.37
CA LYS A 156 -24.12 47.39 34.64
C LYS A 156 -24.09 48.92 34.71
N GLU A 157 -23.62 49.59 33.67
CA GLU A 157 -23.61 51.06 33.59
C GLU A 157 -25.03 51.63 33.67
N ALA A 158 -26.00 51.04 32.95
CA ALA A 158 -27.40 51.44 33.02
C ALA A 158 -28.02 51.24 34.41
N ARG A 159 -27.65 50.16 35.11
CA ARG A 159 -28.09 49.91 36.48
C ARG A 159 -27.49 50.91 37.46
N GLU A 160 -26.20 51.20 37.36
CA GLU A 160 -25.52 52.21 38.20
C GLU A 160 -26.14 53.61 37.98
N GLU A 161 -26.46 53.96 36.72
CA GLU A 161 -27.16 55.20 36.40
C GLU A 161 -28.57 55.23 37.00
N GLN A 162 -29.34 54.14 36.89
CA GLN A 162 -30.68 54.05 37.47
C GLN A 162 -30.65 54.17 39.00
N GLU A 163 -29.72 53.49 39.67
CA GLU A 163 -29.53 53.58 41.13
C GLU A 163 -29.14 55.02 41.53
N SER A 164 -28.31 55.70 40.75
CA SER A 164 -27.95 57.10 40.99
C SER A 164 -29.15 58.06 40.85
N LEU A 165 -30.00 57.83 39.84
CA LEU A 165 -31.24 58.60 39.62
C LEU A 165 -32.26 58.35 40.73
N GLU A 166 -32.39 57.10 41.20
CA GLU A 166 -33.24 56.76 42.35
C GLU A 166 -32.76 57.47 43.62
N TYR A 167 -31.44 57.47 43.87
CA TYR A 167 -30.85 58.17 45.01
C TYR A 167 -31.12 59.68 44.95
N ALA A 168 -30.96 60.30 43.78
CA ALA A 168 -31.26 61.72 43.58
C ALA A 168 -32.75 62.03 43.83
N LYS A 169 -33.66 61.19 43.32
CA LYS A 169 -35.11 61.33 43.57
C LYS A 169 -35.45 61.22 45.05
N ARG A 170 -34.92 60.20 45.74
CA ARG A 170 -35.15 60.01 47.19
C ARG A 170 -34.63 61.21 47.99
N ARG A 171 -33.47 61.76 47.61
CA ARG A 171 -32.90 62.95 48.25
C ARG A 171 -33.77 64.19 48.02
N ALA A 172 -34.22 64.44 46.79
CA ALA A 172 -35.11 65.56 46.48
C ALA A 172 -36.44 65.47 47.25
N GLN A 173 -37.06 64.28 47.26
CA GLN A 173 -38.28 64.03 48.02
C GLN A 173 -38.11 64.28 49.52
N SER A 174 -36.95 63.92 50.10
CA SER A 174 -36.67 64.19 51.52
C SER A 174 -36.57 65.69 51.83
N PHE A 175 -36.09 66.51 50.89
CA PHE A 175 -36.09 67.96 51.05
C PHE A 175 -37.52 68.51 50.99
N GLU A 176 -38.32 68.11 50.00
CA GLU A 176 -39.72 68.53 49.89
C GLU A 176 -40.53 68.16 51.13
N ASP A 177 -40.34 66.95 51.67
CA ASP A 177 -41.04 66.50 52.86
C ASP A 177 -40.64 67.33 54.09
N LYS A 178 -39.36 67.71 54.23
CA LYS A 178 -38.88 68.62 55.30
C LYS A 178 -39.42 70.03 55.15
N GLU A 179 -39.51 70.56 53.93
CA GLU A 179 -40.11 71.87 53.69
C GLU A 179 -41.61 71.86 54.00
N ARG A 180 -42.32 70.81 53.57
CA ARG A 180 -43.73 70.62 53.90
C ARG A 180 -43.96 70.51 55.40
N GLU A 181 -43.06 69.86 56.14
CA GLU A 181 -43.16 69.75 57.59
C GLU A 181 -43.04 71.12 58.29
N LYS A 182 -42.16 71.98 57.78
CA LYS A 182 -41.94 73.36 58.29
C LYS A 182 -43.00 74.36 57.83
N MET A 183 -43.78 74.03 56.81
CA MET A 183 -44.82 74.89 56.26
C MET A 183 -45.95 75.13 57.26
N SER A 184 -46.47 76.37 57.31
CA SER A 184 -47.61 76.72 58.14
C SER A 184 -48.89 76.03 57.66
N CYS A 185 -49.87 75.89 58.55
CA CYS A 185 -51.12 75.21 58.23
C CYS A 185 -51.95 75.95 57.17
N ASP A 186 -51.86 77.28 57.13
CA ASP A 186 -52.58 78.11 56.16
C ASP A 186 -51.90 78.06 54.78
N ASP A 187 -50.56 78.08 54.75
CA ASP A 187 -49.80 77.88 53.51
C ASP A 187 -50.03 76.48 52.93
N ALA A 188 -50.06 75.45 53.78
CA ALA A 188 -50.34 74.08 53.36
C ALA A 188 -51.74 73.91 52.77
N LYS A 189 -52.75 74.62 53.29
CA LYS A 189 -54.11 74.65 52.72
C LYS A 189 -54.15 75.32 51.36
N ASN A 190 -53.48 76.46 51.22
CA ASN A 190 -53.40 77.18 49.94
C ASN A 190 -52.72 76.32 48.85
N VAL A 191 -51.59 75.70 49.17
CA VAL A 191 -50.89 74.79 48.24
C VAL A 191 -51.75 73.58 47.88
N LEU A 192 -52.48 73.00 48.85
CA LEU A 192 -53.39 71.88 48.60
C LEU A 192 -54.54 72.26 47.66
N GLU A 193 -55.08 73.47 47.78
CA GLU A 193 -56.13 73.97 46.90
C GLU A 193 -55.62 74.16 45.46
N GLN A 194 -54.42 74.72 45.31
CA GLN A 194 -53.76 74.82 44.00
C GLN A 194 -53.53 73.44 43.37
N LEU A 195 -53.08 72.45 44.14
CA LEU A 195 -52.86 71.08 43.66
C LEU A 195 -54.15 70.37 43.26
N LYS A 196 -55.27 70.64 43.94
CA LYS A 196 -56.59 70.11 43.57
C LYS A 196 -57.09 70.69 42.25
N ASN A 197 -56.73 71.94 41.97
CA ASN A 197 -57.10 72.66 40.75
C ASN A 197 -56.17 72.38 39.57
N ALA A 198 -54.99 71.78 39.81
CA ALA A 198 -54.03 71.41 38.77
C ALA A 198 -54.41 70.10 38.05
N GLU A 199 -53.83 69.89 36.86
CA GLU A 199 -54.05 68.68 36.06
C GLU A 199 -53.60 67.41 36.80
N GLN A 200 -54.51 66.45 36.96
CA GLN A 200 -54.32 65.31 37.84
C GLN A 200 -53.41 64.22 37.24
N ASN A 201 -52.09 64.40 37.35
CA ASN A 201 -51.11 63.37 37.04
C ASN A 201 -50.70 62.57 38.30
N PRO A 202 -50.04 61.40 38.15
CA PRO A 202 -49.66 60.56 39.28
C PRO A 202 -48.80 61.26 40.35
N ALA A 203 -47.88 62.14 39.94
CA ALA A 203 -47.02 62.89 40.85
C ALA A 203 -47.82 63.93 41.64
N ILE A 204 -48.76 64.62 41.00
CA ILE A 204 -49.64 65.60 41.64
C ILE A 204 -50.58 64.91 42.61
N LYS A 205 -51.09 63.72 42.30
CA LYS A 205 -51.92 62.92 43.23
C LYS A 205 -51.15 62.54 44.49
N GLU A 206 -49.91 62.09 44.36
CA GLU A 206 -49.06 61.76 45.50
C GLU A 206 -48.79 62.98 46.38
N SER A 207 -48.43 64.11 45.77
CA SER A 207 -48.23 65.38 46.49
C SER A 207 -49.50 65.87 47.17
N THR A 208 -50.66 65.82 46.48
CA THR A 208 -51.97 66.21 47.03
C THR A 208 -52.30 65.40 48.29
N ALA A 209 -52.09 64.07 48.26
CA ALA A 209 -52.32 63.22 49.43
C ALA A 209 -51.41 63.58 50.60
N LYS A 210 -50.13 63.89 50.34
CA LYS A 210 -49.18 64.31 51.37
C LYS A 210 -49.54 65.67 51.99
N TYR A 211 -49.98 66.65 51.20
CA TYR A 211 -50.44 67.95 51.70
C TYR A 211 -51.77 67.85 52.45
N GLN A 212 -52.72 67.03 51.98
CA GLN A 212 -53.96 66.75 52.70
C GLN A 212 -53.67 66.20 54.10
N LYS A 213 -52.76 65.22 54.23
CA LYS A 213 -52.35 64.67 55.53
C LYS A 213 -51.77 65.73 56.48
N LYS A 214 -50.98 66.68 55.96
CA LYS A 214 -50.43 67.79 56.76
C LYS A 214 -51.54 68.71 57.27
N VAL A 215 -52.47 69.09 56.39
CA VAL A 215 -53.65 69.92 56.75
C VAL A 215 -54.54 69.22 57.78
N ASP A 216 -54.75 67.90 57.63
CA ASP A 216 -55.54 67.11 58.57
C ASP A 216 -54.89 67.06 59.96
N THR A 217 -53.54 67.03 60.01
CA THR A 217 -52.77 67.04 61.26
C THR A 217 -52.82 68.40 61.94
N CYS A 218 -52.87 69.49 61.17
CA CYS A 218 -53.06 70.86 61.66
C CYS A 218 -54.47 71.13 62.22
N SER A 219 -55.45 70.29 61.87
CA SER A 219 -56.86 70.48 62.24
C SER A 219 -57.28 69.63 63.45
N LYS A 220 -56.34 68.87 64.03
CA LYS A 220 -56.49 68.13 65.29
C LYS A 220 -55.92 68.92 66.45
#